data_AF-A0A5B6X6S1-F1
#
_entry.id   AF-A0A5B6X6S1-F1
#
_cell.length_a   1.000
_cell.length_b   1.000
_cell.length_c   1.000
_cell.angle_alpha   90.00
_cell.angle_beta   90.00
_cell.angle_gamma   90.00
#
_symmetry.space_group_name_H-M   'P 1'
#
loop_
_entity.id
_entity.type
_entity.pdbx_description
1 polymer ?
#
loop_
_entity_poly.entity_id
_entity_poly.type
_entity_poly.pdbx_seq_one_letter_code
_entity_poly.pdbx_strand_id
1 'polypeptide(L)'
;MSFSFLRLLLRDNWVVDELGATELFNQLLPTMPWNSLMDQMMKELHSKGTKIEDIAAVLKRSPIHPRIVEAIKSAHALGCDLKIVSDANTFFIETILEHHGLKECFLEINTNPGFVDRQGRLRIFPHHDFTKSSHGCQHPSCPPNMCKGIVIERIQASLSMEDPKKTIIYLGDGLGDFCPSLKLGDGDYVMPRKDFPVWDLICKNRSLIKAQICEWSNGEEFKTVLLHLISRIISVEGNNTSANIDQLYSVDCKLETMSLPAATAPETFPQALHDYYCRLALTTSDIVVIFDFDKTIIDCDSDNWVVDELGATELFNQLLPTMPWNSLMDRMMKELHSQGTTIEDIAAVLKRTPIHLQIIEAIKSAHALGYACIFSFIFVYMEHSSACHVFSLGNDKILKVLVLILSFRCDLKIVSDANTFFIDTILEHHGLQECFSEINTNPGFVDEQGRLRIFPHHDFTKSSHGCGPSCPPNMCKGIVIEKIQASLSMEDQKKTIIYLGDGLGDFCPTLKLGDGDYVMPRKDFPVWDLICKNRSLIKAQIYEWRDGEEFKSVLLRLISRIISIDGNNTNANIGQLYSVDCKLNTMALPATTGHEAFPQALPVLH
;
A
#
# COMPACT_ATOMS: atom_id res chain seq x y z
N MET A 1 -19.40 3.97 12.98
CA MET A 1 -18.27 3.14 12.50
C MET A 1 -18.78 2.02 11.59
N SER A 2 -18.27 1.89 10.35
CA SER A 2 -18.44 0.65 9.56
C SER A 2 -17.64 -0.50 10.15
N PHE A 3 -18.20 -1.70 10.35
CA PHE A 3 -17.40 -2.78 10.97
C PHE A 3 -16.27 -3.32 10.07
N SER A 4 -16.41 -3.21 8.74
CA SER A 4 -15.43 -3.72 7.76
C SER A 4 -14.02 -3.17 8.02
N PHE A 5 -13.91 -1.88 8.39
CA PHE A 5 -12.61 -1.24 8.58
C PHE A 5 -11.82 -1.76 9.79
N LEU A 6 -12.47 -2.45 10.75
CA LEU A 6 -11.76 -3.02 11.90
C LEU A 6 -10.75 -4.09 11.47
N ARG A 7 -10.88 -4.59 10.24
CA ARG A 7 -9.99 -5.58 9.62
C ARG A 7 -9.07 -4.84 8.65
N LEU A 8 -7.77 -4.77 8.95
CA LEU A 8 -6.83 -4.13 8.02
C LEU A 8 -6.49 -5.00 6.80
N LEU A 9 -6.73 -6.32 6.87
CA LEU A 9 -6.09 -7.32 5.99
C LEU A 9 -7.04 -8.37 5.39
N LEU A 10 -8.33 -8.40 5.74
CA LEU A 10 -9.22 -9.51 5.34
C LEU A 10 -10.16 -9.14 4.20
N ARG A 11 -10.34 -10.10 3.27
CA ARG A 11 -11.41 -10.09 2.28
C ARG A 11 -12.76 -10.38 2.94
N ASP A 12 -13.84 -9.90 2.33
CA ASP A 12 -15.20 -10.01 2.89
C ASP A 12 -15.70 -11.46 3.05
N ASN A 13 -15.12 -12.43 2.32
CA ASN A 13 -15.46 -13.86 2.35
C ASN A 13 -14.57 -14.73 3.26
N TRP A 14 -13.63 -14.15 4.01
CA TRP A 14 -12.63 -14.87 4.83
C TRP A 14 -13.18 -16.04 5.66
N VAL A 15 -14.32 -15.87 6.32
CA VAL A 15 -14.90 -16.93 7.19
C VAL A 15 -15.23 -18.18 6.38
N VAL A 16 -15.68 -18.00 5.14
CA VAL A 16 -16.02 -19.09 4.23
C VAL A 16 -14.77 -19.78 3.70
N ASP A 17 -13.71 -19.01 3.44
CA ASP A 17 -12.43 -19.53 2.98
C ASP A 17 -11.75 -20.39 4.06
N GLU A 18 -11.70 -19.90 5.29
CA GLU A 18 -11.12 -20.62 6.44
C GLU A 18 -11.89 -21.90 6.80
N LEU A 19 -13.17 -21.98 6.44
CA LEU A 19 -14.00 -23.16 6.61
C LEU A 19 -13.97 -24.10 5.39
N GLY A 20 -13.10 -23.83 4.41
CA GLY A 20 -12.87 -24.70 3.26
C GLY A 20 -14.02 -24.72 2.26
N ALA A 21 -14.80 -23.63 2.15
CA ALA A 21 -15.99 -23.56 1.31
C ALA A 21 -15.90 -22.51 0.19
N THR A 22 -14.69 -22.06 -0.16
CA THR A 22 -14.42 -21.08 -1.23
C THR A 22 -14.98 -21.49 -2.59
N GLU A 23 -14.86 -22.77 -2.96
CA GLU A 23 -15.36 -23.25 -4.26
C GLU A 23 -16.87 -23.10 -4.37
N LEU A 24 -17.60 -23.56 -3.33
CA LEU A 24 -19.05 -23.43 -3.25
C LEU A 24 -19.49 -21.96 -3.22
N PHE A 25 -18.75 -21.11 -2.50
CA PHE A 25 -19.00 -19.68 -2.47
C PHE A 25 -18.91 -19.06 -3.86
N ASN A 26 -17.83 -19.34 -4.60
CA ASN A 26 -17.63 -18.80 -5.96
C ASN A 26 -18.70 -19.30 -6.94
N GLN A 27 -19.18 -20.53 -6.78
CA GLN A 27 -20.28 -21.07 -7.57
C GLN A 27 -21.61 -20.35 -7.31
N LEU A 28 -21.90 -20.01 -6.04
CA LEU A 28 -23.16 -19.38 -5.64
C LEU A 28 -23.15 -17.85 -5.79
N LEU A 29 -21.98 -17.21 -5.74
CA LEU A 29 -21.81 -15.75 -5.84
C LEU A 29 -22.57 -15.09 -7.00
N PRO A 30 -22.56 -15.60 -8.24
CA PRO A 30 -23.29 -14.98 -9.35
C PRO A 30 -24.82 -15.19 -9.28
N THR A 31 -25.33 -16.03 -8.38
CA THR A 31 -26.72 -16.50 -8.40
C THR A 31 -27.65 -15.73 -7.46
N MET A 32 -27.11 -15.02 -6.46
CA MET A 32 -27.91 -14.34 -5.45
C MET A 32 -27.19 -13.14 -4.81
N PRO A 33 -27.92 -12.18 -4.22
CA PRO A 33 -27.31 -11.06 -3.51
C PRO A 33 -26.44 -11.51 -2.33
N TRP A 34 -25.41 -10.71 -2.00
CA TRP A 34 -24.43 -11.00 -0.96
C TRP A 34 -25.03 -11.47 0.38
N ASN A 35 -26.05 -10.78 0.90
CA ASN A 35 -26.68 -11.16 2.17
C ASN A 35 -27.35 -12.55 2.10
N SER A 36 -28.07 -12.83 1.02
CA SER A 36 -28.69 -14.14 0.78
C SER A 36 -27.65 -15.23 0.58
N LEU A 37 -26.55 -14.91 -0.12
CA LEU A 37 -25.41 -15.79 -0.29
C LEU A 37 -24.82 -16.19 1.05
N MET A 38 -24.58 -15.22 1.94
CA MET A 38 -24.03 -15.52 3.26
C MET A 38 -24.98 -16.38 4.10
N ASP A 39 -26.30 -16.13 4.11
CA ASP A 39 -27.28 -17.02 4.78
C ASP A 39 -27.25 -18.43 4.17
N GLN A 40 -27.15 -18.55 2.85
CA GLN A 40 -27.06 -19.85 2.18
C GLN A 40 -25.76 -20.58 2.55
N MET A 41 -24.62 -19.90 2.54
CA MET A 41 -23.34 -20.49 2.93
C MET A 41 -23.36 -21.01 4.37
N MET A 42 -23.96 -20.27 5.31
CA MET A 42 -24.07 -20.74 6.69
C MET A 42 -24.94 -22.01 6.81
N LYS A 43 -25.99 -22.15 5.98
CA LYS A 43 -26.80 -23.37 5.90
C LYS A 43 -26.00 -24.55 5.31
N GLU A 44 -25.25 -24.31 4.25
CA GLU A 44 -24.45 -25.34 3.58
C GLU A 44 -23.28 -25.82 4.46
N LEU A 45 -22.62 -24.91 5.17
CA LEU A 45 -21.59 -25.28 6.15
C LEU A 45 -22.19 -26.15 7.26
N HIS A 46 -23.34 -25.78 7.79
CA HIS A 46 -24.02 -26.60 8.79
C HIS A 46 -24.48 -27.97 8.24
N SER A 47 -24.96 -28.05 7.00
CA SER A 47 -25.35 -29.32 6.37
C SER A 47 -24.16 -30.28 6.22
N LYS A 48 -22.95 -29.72 6.06
CA LYS A 48 -21.67 -30.44 6.04
C LYS A 48 -21.08 -30.72 7.44
N GLY A 49 -21.79 -30.36 8.50
CA GLY A 49 -21.42 -30.67 9.89
C GLY A 49 -20.62 -29.58 10.61
N THR A 50 -20.40 -28.41 10.00
CA THR A 50 -19.79 -27.26 10.68
C THR A 50 -20.69 -26.79 11.82
N LYS A 51 -20.13 -26.69 13.02
CA LYS A 51 -20.85 -26.20 14.21
C LYS A 51 -20.67 -24.70 14.36
N ILE A 52 -21.55 -24.10 15.16
CA ILE A 52 -21.46 -22.66 15.43
C ILE A 52 -20.17 -22.28 16.14
N GLU A 53 -19.62 -23.18 16.96
CA GLU A 53 -18.35 -23.00 17.66
C GLU A 53 -17.17 -22.93 16.68
N ASP A 54 -17.22 -23.65 15.55
CA ASP A 54 -16.18 -23.62 14.52
C ASP A 54 -16.17 -22.24 13.82
N ILE A 55 -17.36 -21.72 13.49
CA ILE A 55 -17.52 -20.38 12.93
C ILE A 55 -17.00 -19.33 13.93
N ALA A 56 -17.35 -19.47 15.21
CA ALA A 56 -16.88 -18.57 16.26
C ALA A 56 -15.36 -18.63 16.43
N ALA A 57 -14.74 -19.82 16.33
CA ALA A 57 -13.29 -19.97 16.40
C ALA A 57 -12.58 -19.24 15.25
N VAL A 58 -13.11 -19.34 14.02
CA VAL A 58 -12.58 -18.61 12.86
C VAL A 58 -12.70 -17.09 13.06
N LEU A 59 -13.85 -16.62 13.54
CA LEU A 59 -14.09 -15.19 13.82
C LEU A 59 -13.13 -14.63 14.86
N LYS A 60 -12.81 -15.41 15.92
CA LYS A 60 -11.85 -15.02 16.96
C LYS A 60 -10.43 -14.82 16.44
N ARG A 61 -10.07 -15.41 15.29
CA ARG A 61 -8.77 -15.20 14.63
C ARG A 61 -8.73 -13.96 13.75
N SER A 62 -9.82 -13.17 13.68
CA SER A 62 -9.87 -11.98 12.83
C SER A 62 -8.78 -10.97 13.25
N PRO A 63 -7.89 -10.55 12.34
CA PRO A 63 -6.83 -9.61 12.66
C PRO A 63 -7.41 -8.20 12.82
N ILE A 64 -7.41 -7.69 14.04
CA ILE A 64 -7.67 -6.28 14.36
C ILE A 64 -6.34 -5.64 14.76
N HIS A 65 -6.00 -4.53 14.13
CA HIS A 65 -4.77 -3.82 14.45
C HIS A 65 -4.81 -3.31 15.91
N PRO A 66 -3.77 -3.55 16.74
CA PRO A 66 -3.77 -3.19 18.15
C PRO A 66 -4.12 -1.71 18.41
N ARG A 67 -3.64 -0.81 17.55
CA ARG A 67 -3.95 0.63 17.67
C ARG A 67 -5.41 1.00 17.41
N ILE A 68 -6.14 0.22 16.60
CA ILE A 68 -7.57 0.41 16.43
C ILE A 68 -8.31 0.03 17.73
N VAL A 69 -7.90 -1.07 18.37
CA VAL A 69 -8.43 -1.47 19.69
C VAL A 69 -8.17 -0.38 20.74
N GLU A 70 -6.94 0.14 20.80
CA GLU A 70 -6.56 1.23 21.70
C GLU A 70 -7.37 2.50 21.43
N ALA A 71 -7.57 2.87 20.17
CA ALA A 71 -8.31 4.05 19.76
C ALA A 71 -9.80 3.94 20.15
N ILE A 72 -10.44 2.78 19.94
CA ILE A 72 -11.83 2.54 20.34
C ILE A 72 -11.99 2.64 21.85
N LYS A 73 -11.12 1.98 22.62
CA LYS A 73 -11.14 2.04 24.09
C LYS A 73 -10.92 3.48 24.59
N SER A 74 -10.00 4.20 23.97
CA SER A 74 -9.70 5.60 24.31
C SER A 74 -10.89 6.52 23.99
N ALA A 75 -11.50 6.39 22.80
CA ALA A 75 -12.67 7.17 22.42
C ALA A 75 -13.85 6.90 23.37
N HIS A 76 -14.09 5.64 23.74
CA HIS A 76 -15.10 5.29 24.73
C HIS A 76 -14.79 5.89 26.12
N ALA A 77 -13.54 5.82 26.57
CA ALA A 77 -13.11 6.41 27.85
C ALA A 77 -13.20 7.95 27.86
N LEU A 78 -13.12 8.59 26.70
CA LEU A 78 -13.35 10.03 26.52
C LEU A 78 -14.85 10.40 26.46
N GLY A 79 -15.75 9.43 26.64
CA GLY A 79 -17.20 9.66 26.70
C GLY A 79 -17.90 9.67 25.34
N CYS A 80 -17.26 9.21 24.26
CA CYS A 80 -17.92 9.14 22.96
C CYS A 80 -18.96 8.01 22.91
N ASP A 81 -20.15 8.32 22.37
CA ASP A 81 -21.16 7.32 22.01
C ASP A 81 -20.75 6.55 20.75
N LEU A 82 -20.07 5.42 20.93
CA LEU A 82 -19.62 4.61 19.79
C LEU A 82 -20.76 3.75 19.25
N LYS A 83 -20.99 3.82 17.93
CA LYS A 83 -22.01 3.03 17.23
C LYS A 83 -21.43 2.32 16.00
N ILE A 84 -21.85 1.08 15.77
CA ILE A 84 -21.53 0.32 14.55
C ILE A 84 -22.67 0.42 13.54
N VAL A 85 -22.33 0.63 12.27
CA VAL A 85 -23.23 0.63 11.12
C VAL A 85 -22.57 -0.20 10.02
N SER A 86 -22.89 -1.49 9.93
CA SER A 86 -22.17 -2.44 9.09
C SER A 86 -23.08 -3.32 8.26
N ASP A 87 -22.64 -3.65 7.05
CA ASP A 87 -23.31 -4.61 6.19
C ASP A 87 -22.92 -6.09 6.48
N ALA A 88 -22.28 -6.36 7.62
CA ALA A 88 -22.00 -7.72 8.10
C ALA A 88 -23.27 -8.30 8.77
N ASN A 89 -23.13 -9.05 9.87
CA ASN A 89 -24.27 -9.56 10.63
C ASN A 89 -24.02 -9.52 12.15
N THR A 90 -25.10 -9.55 12.94
CA THR A 90 -25.03 -9.45 14.41
C THR A 90 -24.10 -10.49 15.02
N PHE A 91 -24.24 -11.78 14.66
CA PHE A 91 -23.41 -12.86 15.23
C PHE A 91 -21.91 -12.65 14.96
N PHE A 92 -21.53 -12.25 13.74
CA PHE A 92 -20.12 -12.02 13.38
C PHE A 92 -19.53 -10.85 14.17
N ILE A 93 -20.25 -9.74 14.21
CA ILE A 93 -19.80 -8.52 14.87
C ILE A 93 -19.64 -8.77 16.36
N GLU A 94 -20.66 -9.34 17.02
CA GLU A 94 -20.65 -9.57 18.46
C GLU A 94 -19.54 -10.54 18.88
N THR A 95 -19.39 -11.66 18.16
CA THR A 95 -18.34 -12.65 18.45
C THR A 95 -16.93 -12.03 18.42
N ILE A 96 -16.65 -11.18 17.42
CA ILE A 96 -15.35 -10.52 17.29
C ILE A 96 -15.18 -9.46 18.39
N LEU A 97 -16.19 -8.62 18.64
CA LEU A 97 -16.11 -7.58 19.67
C LEU A 97 -15.93 -8.17 21.07
N GLU A 98 -16.63 -9.26 21.39
CA GLU A 98 -16.48 -9.97 22.66
C GLU A 98 -15.07 -10.54 22.81
N HIS A 99 -14.52 -11.15 21.76
CA HIS A 99 -13.17 -11.70 21.79
C HIS A 99 -12.10 -10.64 22.11
N HIS A 100 -12.24 -9.43 21.56
CA HIS A 100 -11.30 -8.33 21.79
C HIS A 100 -11.65 -7.45 23.00
N GLY A 101 -12.71 -7.77 23.75
CA GLY A 101 -13.18 -6.97 24.88
C GLY A 101 -13.60 -5.55 24.49
N LEU A 102 -14.26 -5.42 23.34
CA LEU A 102 -14.75 -4.16 22.76
C LEU A 102 -16.27 -4.03 22.77
N LYS A 103 -17.01 -5.10 23.06
CA LYS A 103 -18.48 -5.14 23.00
C LYS A 103 -19.12 -4.01 23.83
N GLU A 104 -18.65 -3.84 25.06
CA GLU A 104 -19.14 -2.80 25.99
C GLU A 104 -18.79 -1.37 25.57
N CYS A 105 -17.84 -1.18 24.64
CA CYS A 105 -17.52 0.15 24.14
C CYS A 105 -18.61 0.71 23.21
N PHE A 106 -19.44 -0.15 22.62
CA PHE A 106 -20.42 0.23 21.60
C PHE A 106 -21.84 0.28 22.18
N LEU A 107 -22.46 1.46 22.09
CA LEU A 107 -23.83 1.71 22.53
C LEU A 107 -24.88 1.03 21.63
N GLU A 108 -24.61 0.98 20.32
CA GLU A 108 -25.57 0.48 19.34
C GLU A 108 -24.87 -0.22 18.17
N ILE A 109 -25.43 -1.34 17.69
CA ILE A 109 -24.97 -2.06 16.51
C ILE A 109 -26.11 -2.14 15.50
N ASN A 110 -25.94 -1.44 14.38
CA ASN A 110 -26.82 -1.49 13.23
C ASN A 110 -26.22 -2.39 12.16
N THR A 111 -26.86 -3.51 11.90
CA THR A 111 -26.38 -4.52 10.95
C THR A 111 -27.54 -5.41 10.48
N ASN A 112 -27.26 -6.29 9.53
CA ASN A 112 -28.16 -7.39 9.16
C ASN A 112 -28.38 -8.35 10.36
N PRO A 113 -29.63 -8.66 10.77
CA PRO A 113 -29.88 -9.58 11.87
C PRO A 113 -29.27 -10.97 11.61
N GLY A 114 -28.51 -11.48 12.59
CA GLY A 114 -27.94 -12.83 12.56
C GLY A 114 -28.23 -13.56 13.86
N PHE A 115 -28.80 -14.77 13.81
CA PHE A 115 -29.03 -15.59 15.00
C PHE A 115 -28.89 -17.08 14.72
N VAL A 116 -28.61 -17.86 15.77
CA VAL A 116 -28.55 -19.33 15.70
C VAL A 116 -29.96 -19.88 15.90
N ASP A 117 -30.48 -20.62 14.94
CA ASP A 117 -31.81 -21.23 15.04
C ASP A 117 -31.82 -22.46 15.97
N ARG A 118 -33.01 -23.05 16.18
CA ARG A 118 -33.19 -24.22 17.06
C ARG A 118 -32.44 -25.46 16.58
N GLN A 119 -31.99 -25.48 15.33
CA GLN A 119 -31.21 -26.57 14.75
C GLN A 119 -29.70 -26.31 14.85
N GLY A 120 -29.26 -25.18 15.41
CA GLY A 120 -27.84 -24.82 15.50
C GLY A 120 -27.30 -24.16 14.24
N ARG A 121 -28.16 -23.72 13.30
CA ARG A 121 -27.75 -23.04 12.07
C ARG A 121 -27.68 -21.54 12.30
N LEU A 122 -26.59 -20.91 11.87
CA LEU A 122 -26.56 -19.46 11.77
C LEU A 122 -27.47 -19.01 10.63
N ARG A 123 -28.45 -18.19 10.95
CA ARG A 123 -29.38 -17.57 10.01
C ARG A 123 -29.11 -16.08 9.92
N ILE A 124 -29.04 -15.56 8.69
CA ILE A 124 -28.79 -14.15 8.40
C ILE A 124 -29.98 -13.60 7.61
N PHE A 125 -30.49 -12.45 8.03
CA PHE A 125 -31.60 -11.75 7.40
C PHE A 125 -31.17 -10.34 7.01
N PRO A 126 -31.74 -9.75 5.95
CA PRO A 126 -31.36 -8.41 5.54
C PRO A 126 -31.91 -7.35 6.50
N HIS A 127 -31.18 -6.26 6.69
CA HIS A 127 -31.63 -5.13 7.51
C HIS A 127 -32.86 -4.43 6.90
N HIS A 128 -32.85 -4.24 5.59
CA HIS A 128 -34.01 -3.85 4.80
C HIS A 128 -34.55 -5.08 4.07
N ASP A 129 -35.83 -5.40 4.28
CA ASP A 129 -36.48 -6.49 3.56
C ASP A 129 -36.72 -6.11 2.08
N PHE A 130 -35.66 -6.24 1.30
CA PHE A 130 -35.62 -5.90 -0.13
C PHE A 130 -36.48 -6.82 -0.99
N THR A 131 -37.02 -7.91 -0.42
CA THR A 131 -38.00 -8.77 -1.11
C THR A 131 -39.39 -8.15 -1.12
N LYS A 132 -39.69 -7.26 -0.17
CA LYS A 132 -40.97 -6.54 -0.08
C LYS A 132 -40.93 -5.17 -0.77
N SER A 133 -39.86 -4.42 -0.55
CA SER A 133 -39.71 -3.06 -1.09
C SER A 133 -38.25 -2.65 -1.08
N SER A 134 -37.82 -1.86 -2.06
CA SER A 134 -36.50 -1.23 -1.99
C SER A 134 -36.42 -0.27 -0.80
N HIS A 135 -35.21 -0.02 -0.30
CA HIS A 135 -34.99 0.96 0.78
C HIS A 135 -35.10 2.42 0.28
N GLY A 136 -35.55 2.67 -0.96
CA GLY A 136 -35.83 4.01 -1.50
C GLY A 136 -34.61 4.90 -1.83
N CYS A 137 -33.39 4.51 -1.44
CA CYS A 137 -32.17 5.25 -1.78
C CYS A 137 -31.76 4.95 -3.22
N GLN A 138 -31.49 6.01 -3.98
CA GLN A 138 -31.15 5.96 -5.41
C GLN A 138 -29.63 5.80 -5.66
N HIS A 139 -28.81 5.71 -4.60
CA HIS A 139 -27.37 5.66 -4.76
C HIS A 139 -26.92 4.25 -5.19
N PRO A 140 -26.21 4.11 -6.33
CA PRO A 140 -25.90 2.80 -6.92
C PRO A 140 -24.92 1.97 -6.08
N SER A 141 -24.16 2.60 -5.17
CA SER A 141 -23.24 1.88 -4.28
C SER A 141 -23.91 1.29 -3.02
N CYS A 142 -25.21 1.52 -2.81
CA CYS A 142 -25.93 0.96 -1.67
C CYS A 142 -26.39 -0.47 -1.99
N PRO A 143 -25.99 -1.47 -1.19
CA PRO A 143 -26.47 -2.82 -1.37
C PRO A 143 -27.96 -2.90 -0.95
N PRO A 144 -28.76 -3.76 -1.60
CA PRO A 144 -30.21 -3.80 -1.39
C PRO A 144 -30.61 -4.15 0.05
N ASN A 145 -29.75 -4.88 0.77
CA ASN A 145 -30.05 -5.36 2.11
C ASN A 145 -29.78 -4.33 3.22
N MET A 146 -28.93 -3.32 3.01
CA MET A 146 -28.69 -2.30 4.04
C MET A 146 -28.14 -1.00 3.47
N CYS A 147 -28.87 0.10 3.65
CA CYS A 147 -28.41 1.44 3.31
C CYS A 147 -27.87 2.13 4.56
N LYS A 148 -26.54 2.22 4.67
CA LYS A 148 -25.89 2.89 5.82
C LYS A 148 -26.27 4.37 5.94
N GLY A 149 -26.58 5.04 4.84
CA GLY A 149 -27.05 6.43 4.85
C GLY A 149 -28.39 6.63 5.56
N ILE A 150 -29.36 5.74 5.35
CA ILE A 150 -30.66 5.78 6.05
C ILE A 150 -30.48 5.53 7.55
N VAL A 151 -29.54 4.65 7.92
CA VAL A 151 -29.20 4.42 9.33
C VAL A 151 -28.60 5.69 9.96
N ILE A 152 -27.73 6.41 9.26
CA ILE A 152 -27.18 7.70 9.74
C ILE A 152 -28.29 8.75 9.91
N GLU A 153 -29.22 8.88 8.96
CA GLU A 153 -30.37 9.79 9.10
C GLU A 153 -31.21 9.45 10.34
N ARG A 154 -31.45 8.16 10.62
CA ARG A 154 -32.16 7.72 11.83
C ARG A 154 -31.40 8.08 13.12
N ILE A 155 -30.07 7.90 13.12
CA ILE A 155 -29.22 8.27 14.26
C ILE A 155 -29.25 9.79 14.46
N GLN A 156 -29.13 10.59 13.40
CA GLN A 156 -29.24 12.05 13.47
C GLN A 156 -30.60 12.48 14.03
N ALA A 157 -31.70 11.84 13.61
CA ALA A 157 -33.03 12.13 14.11
C ALA A 157 -33.18 11.83 15.61
N SER A 158 -32.58 10.74 16.11
CA SER A 158 -32.58 10.43 17.54
C SER A 158 -31.75 11.43 18.35
N LEU A 159 -30.61 11.86 17.81
CA LEU A 159 -29.70 12.81 18.45
C LEU A 159 -30.27 14.24 18.48
N SER A 160 -31.08 14.62 17.49
CA SER A 160 -31.71 15.94 17.41
C SER A 160 -32.77 16.18 18.49
N MET A 161 -33.17 15.13 19.22
CA MET A 161 -34.08 15.22 20.37
C MET A 161 -33.32 15.48 21.68
N GLU A 162 -31.99 15.43 21.67
CA GLU A 162 -31.10 15.66 22.82
C GLU A 162 -30.48 17.06 22.72
N ASP A 163 -30.45 17.81 23.84
CA ASP A 163 -29.68 19.06 24.00
C ASP A 163 -28.43 18.73 24.85
N PRO A 164 -27.18 18.98 24.41
CA PRO A 164 -26.72 19.72 23.23
C PRO A 164 -26.50 18.90 21.93
N LYS A 165 -26.37 19.62 20.80
CA LYS A 165 -26.09 19.09 19.46
C LYS A 165 -24.79 18.28 19.44
N LYS A 166 -24.88 16.97 19.19
CA LYS A 166 -23.70 16.09 19.05
C LYS A 166 -23.07 16.19 17.65
N THR A 167 -21.74 16.23 17.60
CA THR A 167 -20.94 16.08 16.37
C THR A 167 -20.79 14.60 15.99
N ILE A 168 -20.99 14.26 14.72
CA ILE A 168 -20.82 12.90 14.21
C ILE A 168 -19.45 12.75 13.54
N ILE A 169 -18.70 11.71 13.93
CA ILE A 169 -17.53 11.23 13.19
C ILE A 169 -17.88 9.88 12.55
N TYR A 170 -17.97 9.84 11.23
CA TYR A 170 -18.23 8.60 10.48
C TYR A 170 -16.92 8.02 9.93
N LEU A 171 -16.69 6.72 10.13
CA LEU A 171 -15.49 6.00 9.70
C LEU A 171 -15.88 4.82 8.81
N GLY A 172 -15.21 4.66 7.66
CA GLY A 172 -15.50 3.59 6.69
C GLY A 172 -14.45 3.44 5.58
N ASP A 173 -14.57 2.37 4.81
CA ASP A 173 -13.60 1.97 3.77
C ASP A 173 -14.29 1.49 2.46
N GLY A 174 -15.44 0.82 2.55
CA GLY A 174 -16.11 0.21 1.40
C GLY A 174 -17.01 1.15 0.59
N LEU A 175 -17.42 0.71 -0.61
CA LEU A 175 -18.33 1.45 -1.49
C LEU A 175 -19.65 1.90 -0.81
N GLY A 176 -20.17 1.06 0.11
CA GLY A 176 -21.38 1.34 0.88
C GLY A 176 -21.23 2.46 1.92
N ASP A 177 -20.01 2.94 2.17
CA ASP A 177 -19.70 4.03 3.11
C ASP A 177 -19.75 5.43 2.46
N PHE A 178 -19.91 5.51 1.14
CA PHE A 178 -20.08 6.79 0.47
C PHE A 178 -21.45 7.42 0.75
N CYS A 179 -22.52 6.63 0.76
CA CYS A 179 -23.87 7.13 1.04
C CYS A 179 -24.01 7.84 2.40
N PRO A 180 -23.55 7.28 3.54
CA PRO A 180 -23.60 8.00 4.82
C PRO A 180 -22.76 9.28 4.80
N SER A 181 -21.68 9.34 4.03
CA SER A 181 -20.84 10.54 3.90
C SER A 181 -21.60 11.73 3.29
N LEU A 182 -22.60 11.46 2.44
CA LEU A 182 -23.51 12.48 1.86
C LEU A 182 -24.57 13.00 2.84
N LYS A 183 -24.78 12.30 3.98
CA LYS A 183 -25.81 12.63 4.98
C LYS A 183 -25.29 13.50 6.12
N LEU A 184 -23.97 13.60 6.25
CA LEU A 184 -23.32 14.39 7.29
C LEU A 184 -23.39 15.89 6.94
N GLY A 185 -23.52 16.71 7.98
CA GLY A 185 -23.67 18.17 7.85
C GLY A 185 -22.39 18.95 8.09
N ASP A 186 -22.51 20.28 8.03
CA ASP A 186 -21.44 21.19 8.40
C ASP A 186 -21.15 21.04 9.92
N GLY A 187 -19.88 20.80 10.24
CA GLY A 187 -19.41 20.51 11.59
C GLY A 187 -19.25 19.02 11.93
N ASP A 188 -19.71 18.12 11.06
CA ASP A 188 -19.45 16.68 11.17
C ASP A 188 -18.14 16.29 10.46
N TYR A 189 -17.71 15.04 10.70
CA TYR A 189 -16.47 14.48 10.17
C TYR A 189 -16.72 13.16 9.44
N VAL A 190 -16.03 12.98 8.32
CA VAL A 190 -15.88 11.67 7.67
C VAL A 190 -14.40 11.29 7.64
N MET A 191 -14.10 10.07 8.07
CA MET A 191 -12.76 9.49 8.06
C MET A 191 -12.69 8.29 7.11
N PRO A 192 -12.54 8.52 5.80
CA PRO A 192 -12.38 7.46 4.83
C PRO A 192 -10.99 6.80 4.96
N ARG A 193 -10.94 5.47 4.84
CA ARG A 193 -9.66 4.78 4.68
C ARG A 193 -9.09 5.10 3.29
N LYS A 194 -7.89 5.69 3.27
CA LYS A 194 -7.20 6.07 2.03
C LYS A 194 -6.93 4.81 1.19
N ASP A 195 -7.04 4.97 -0.13
CA ASP A 195 -6.82 3.91 -1.13
C ASP A 195 -7.83 2.75 -1.07
N PHE A 196 -8.96 2.94 -0.39
CA PHE A 196 -10.11 2.03 -0.41
C PHE A 196 -11.28 2.67 -1.17
N PRO A 197 -12.28 1.89 -1.64
CA PRO A 197 -13.28 2.38 -2.59
C PRO A 197 -14.08 3.63 -2.15
N VAL A 198 -14.29 3.83 -0.85
CA VAL A 198 -14.96 5.05 -0.35
C VAL A 198 -14.12 6.31 -0.59
N TRP A 199 -12.80 6.22 -0.46
CA TRP A 199 -11.88 7.34 -0.66
C TRP A 199 -11.97 7.86 -2.08
N ASP A 200 -11.91 6.97 -3.07
CA ASP A 200 -12.04 7.34 -4.49
C ASP A 200 -13.36 8.02 -4.80
N LEU A 201 -14.47 7.51 -4.24
CA LEU A 201 -15.79 8.11 -4.44
C LEU A 201 -15.89 9.50 -3.80
N ILE A 202 -15.35 9.67 -2.58
CA ILE A 202 -15.30 10.95 -1.89
C ILE A 202 -14.44 11.96 -2.67
N CYS A 203 -13.26 11.57 -3.15
CA CYS A 203 -12.38 12.42 -3.94
C CYS A 203 -13.06 12.88 -5.24
N LYS A 204 -13.68 11.94 -5.97
CA LYS A 204 -14.41 12.25 -7.22
C LYS A 204 -15.63 13.15 -7.02
N ASN A 205 -16.22 13.16 -5.82
CA ASN A 205 -17.47 13.86 -5.52
C ASN A 205 -17.34 14.82 -4.32
N ARG A 206 -16.15 15.42 -4.12
CA ARG A 206 -15.82 16.20 -2.92
C ARG A 206 -16.83 17.30 -2.61
N SER A 207 -17.34 17.97 -3.64
CA SER A 207 -18.31 19.07 -3.53
C SER A 207 -19.67 18.63 -2.95
N LEU A 208 -19.99 17.33 -2.98
CA LEU A 208 -21.22 16.78 -2.40
C LEU A 208 -21.08 16.49 -0.89
N ILE A 209 -19.85 16.48 -0.36
CA ILE A 209 -19.56 16.12 1.03
C ILE A 209 -19.42 17.39 1.87
N LYS A 210 -20.42 17.67 2.71
CA LYS A 210 -20.43 18.83 3.62
C LYS A 210 -19.52 18.64 4.83
N ALA A 211 -19.39 17.41 5.32
CA ALA A 211 -18.50 17.09 6.43
C ALA A 211 -17.03 17.38 6.12
N GLN A 212 -16.26 17.66 7.18
CA GLN A 212 -14.82 17.71 7.09
C GLN A 212 -14.27 16.29 6.85
N ILE A 213 -13.38 16.15 5.87
CA ILE A 213 -12.75 14.87 5.55
C ILE A 213 -11.42 14.78 6.29
N CYS A 214 -11.17 13.64 6.94
CA CYS A 214 -9.90 13.33 7.60
C CYS A 214 -9.52 11.86 7.31
N GLU A 215 -8.74 11.64 6.26
CA GLU A 215 -8.33 10.31 5.82
C GLU A 215 -7.33 9.63 6.76
N TRP A 216 -7.21 8.30 6.62
CA TRP A 216 -6.22 7.48 7.33
C TRP A 216 -5.83 6.26 6.50
N SER A 217 -4.60 5.80 6.63
CA SER A 217 -4.05 4.71 5.80
C SER A 217 -3.80 3.42 6.60
N ASN A 218 -3.46 3.55 7.88
CA ASN A 218 -3.10 2.45 8.77
C ASN A 218 -3.65 2.66 10.20
N GLY A 219 -3.41 1.69 11.08
CA GLY A 219 -3.94 1.73 12.46
C GLY A 219 -3.33 2.82 13.35
N GLU A 220 -2.10 3.27 13.11
CA GLU A 220 -1.48 4.37 13.86
C GLU A 220 -2.08 5.73 13.46
N GLU A 221 -2.25 5.97 12.16
CA GLU A 221 -2.94 7.14 11.63
C GLU A 221 -4.40 7.17 12.10
N PHE A 222 -5.10 6.03 12.01
CA PHE A 222 -6.47 5.89 12.51
C PHE A 222 -6.58 6.38 13.96
N LYS A 223 -5.71 5.89 14.85
CA LYS A 223 -5.70 6.27 16.26
C LYS A 223 -5.41 7.75 16.42
N THR A 224 -4.39 8.25 15.74
CA THR A 224 -3.92 9.62 15.86
C THR A 224 -4.99 10.62 15.40
N VAL A 225 -5.55 10.41 14.20
CA VAL A 225 -6.58 11.28 13.62
C VAL A 225 -7.85 11.24 14.46
N LEU A 226 -8.33 10.05 14.84
CA LEU A 226 -9.57 9.92 15.62
C LEU A 226 -9.45 10.62 16.98
N LEU A 227 -8.38 10.36 17.74
CA LEU A 227 -8.20 10.96 19.06
C LEU A 227 -7.93 12.45 18.99
N HIS A 228 -7.26 12.93 17.94
CA HIS A 228 -7.08 14.36 17.70
C HIS A 228 -8.42 15.06 17.44
N LEU A 229 -9.27 14.48 16.58
CA LEU A 229 -10.60 15.03 16.31
C LEU A 229 -11.46 15.07 17.57
N ILE A 230 -11.49 13.98 18.35
CA ILE A 230 -12.23 13.92 19.62
C ILE A 230 -11.72 15.00 20.57
N SER A 231 -10.41 15.11 20.76
CA SER A 231 -9.82 16.11 21.66
C SER A 231 -10.15 17.54 21.23
N ARG A 232 -10.13 17.80 19.91
CA ARG A 232 -10.48 19.11 19.35
C ARG A 232 -11.94 19.45 19.59
N ILE A 233 -12.87 18.50 19.36
CA ILE A 233 -14.30 18.69 19.60
C ILE A 233 -14.55 19.00 21.09
N ILE A 234 -13.99 18.20 22.00
CA ILE A 234 -14.12 18.40 23.46
C ILE A 234 -13.57 19.78 23.89
N SER A 235 -12.43 20.19 23.32
CA SER A 235 -11.79 21.47 23.68
C SER A 235 -12.61 22.69 23.21
N VAL A 236 -13.28 22.58 22.06
CA VAL A 236 -14.13 23.64 21.52
C VAL A 236 -15.41 23.78 22.33
N GLU A 237 -16.00 22.68 22.80
CA GLU A 237 -17.19 22.70 23.67
C GLU A 237 -16.90 23.25 25.08
N GLY A 238 -15.66 23.15 25.57
CA GLY A 238 -15.24 23.62 26.90
C GLY A 238 -14.92 25.12 27.01
N ASN A 239 -14.62 25.82 25.91
CA ASN A 239 -14.16 27.21 25.91
C ASN A 239 -15.17 28.16 25.25
N ASN A 240 -16.23 28.54 25.99
CA ASN A 240 -17.12 29.66 25.63
C ASN A 240 -16.50 31.04 25.97
N THR A 241 -15.22 31.25 25.64
CA THR A 241 -14.58 32.58 25.61
C THR A 241 -13.54 32.65 24.51
N SER A 242 -13.77 33.58 23.59
CA SER A 242 -12.97 33.90 22.41
C SER A 242 -11.47 34.07 22.71
N ALA A 243 -10.63 33.20 22.15
CA ALA A 243 -9.22 33.47 21.92
C ALA A 243 -8.73 32.67 20.69
N ASN A 244 -8.16 33.43 19.73
CA ASN A 244 -7.54 33.03 18.48
C ASN A 244 -6.60 31.81 18.61
N ILE A 245 -6.95 30.68 17.99
CA ILE A 245 -6.03 29.58 17.66
C ILE A 245 -6.42 29.00 16.29
N ASP A 246 -6.22 29.78 15.22
CA ASP A 246 -6.42 29.38 13.81
C ASP A 246 -5.09 29.18 13.05
N GLN A 247 -4.00 28.86 13.75
CA GLN A 247 -2.70 28.60 13.12
C GLN A 247 -2.11 27.29 13.58
N LEU A 248 -2.69 26.18 13.12
CA LEU A 248 -1.98 24.97 12.66
C LEU A 248 -3.05 24.00 12.13
N TYR A 249 -3.05 23.83 10.80
CA TYR A 249 -3.89 22.91 10.00
C TYR A 249 -5.38 23.25 9.76
N SER A 250 -5.75 24.53 9.65
CA SER A 250 -6.96 24.93 8.90
C SER A 250 -6.56 25.42 7.50
N VAL A 251 -7.00 24.71 6.46
CA VAL A 251 -7.09 25.28 5.10
C VAL A 251 -8.54 25.67 4.90
N ASP A 252 -8.94 26.80 5.47
CA ASP A 252 -10.22 27.43 5.18
C ASP A 252 -10.21 27.95 3.74
N CYS A 253 -10.81 27.17 2.84
CA CYS A 253 -11.16 27.62 1.49
C CYS A 253 -12.42 28.50 1.59
N LYS A 254 -12.28 29.75 2.04
CA LYS A 254 -13.31 30.77 1.84
C LYS A 254 -13.17 31.33 0.42
N LEU A 255 -14.00 30.83 -0.50
CA LEU A 255 -14.29 31.54 -1.74
C LEU A 255 -15.74 32.01 -1.68
N GLU A 256 -15.94 33.30 -1.40
CA GLU A 256 -17.24 33.95 -1.48
C GLU A 256 -17.79 33.79 -2.91
N THR A 257 -18.95 33.13 -3.02
CA THR A 257 -19.62 32.92 -4.30
C THR A 257 -20.60 34.07 -4.52
N MET A 258 -20.29 34.97 -5.46
CA MET A 258 -21.32 35.80 -6.09
C MET A 258 -21.96 35.01 -7.24
N SER A 259 -23.27 34.82 -7.16
CA SER A 259 -24.11 34.09 -8.11
C SER A 259 -24.22 34.81 -9.45
N LEU A 260 -24.12 34.07 -10.57
CA LEU A 260 -24.59 34.48 -11.92
C LEU A 260 -24.99 33.22 -12.73
N PRO A 261 -25.81 33.34 -13.78
CA PRO A 261 -26.95 32.46 -14.04
C PRO A 261 -26.70 31.42 -15.13
N ALA A 262 -27.73 30.58 -15.30
CA ALA A 262 -27.75 29.35 -16.09
C ALA A 262 -27.25 29.43 -17.54
N ALA A 263 -26.48 28.38 -17.87
CA ALA A 263 -26.42 27.61 -19.13
C ALA A 263 -26.01 28.31 -20.44
N THR A 264 -24.88 27.86 -21.02
CA THR A 264 -24.77 27.33 -22.39
C THR A 264 -23.57 26.37 -22.51
N ALA A 265 -23.63 25.49 -23.53
CA ALA A 265 -22.91 24.23 -23.79
C ALA A 265 -21.35 24.26 -23.80
N PRO A 266 -20.66 23.08 -23.75
CA PRO A 266 -19.22 22.99 -23.57
C PRO A 266 -18.45 23.08 -24.89
N GLU A 267 -17.46 23.97 -24.97
CA GLU A 267 -16.44 23.95 -26.03
C GLU A 267 -15.15 23.33 -25.51
N THR A 268 -14.59 22.44 -26.32
CA THR A 268 -13.46 21.54 -26.05
C THR A 268 -12.14 22.29 -25.84
N PHE A 269 -11.42 21.87 -24.80
CA PHE A 269 -10.06 22.31 -24.47
C PHE A 269 -9.08 21.93 -25.61
N PRO A 270 -8.22 22.85 -26.11
CA PRO A 270 -7.30 22.51 -27.19
C PRO A 270 -6.22 21.50 -26.75
N GLN A 271 -6.16 20.35 -27.44
CA GLN A 271 -5.20 19.26 -27.20
C GLN A 271 -3.73 19.73 -27.09
N ALA A 272 -3.36 20.76 -27.88
CA ALA A 272 -2.01 21.31 -27.87
C ALA A 272 -1.64 22.06 -26.56
N LEU A 273 -2.63 22.64 -25.87
CA LEU A 273 -2.42 23.26 -24.56
C LEU A 273 -2.31 22.19 -23.47
N HIS A 274 -3.11 21.12 -23.56
CA HIS A 274 -2.99 19.94 -22.71
C HIS A 274 -1.60 19.31 -22.82
N ASP A 275 -1.09 19.09 -24.04
CA ASP A 275 0.24 18.52 -24.27
C ASP A 275 1.38 19.46 -23.84
N TYR A 276 1.18 20.78 -23.84
CA TYR A 276 2.16 21.75 -23.34
C TYR A 276 2.22 21.76 -21.80
N TYR A 277 1.07 21.74 -21.12
CA TYR A 277 0.99 21.70 -19.66
C TYR A 277 1.34 20.32 -19.08
N CYS A 278 1.03 19.21 -19.76
CA CYS A 278 1.52 17.88 -19.38
C CYS A 278 3.05 17.77 -19.49
N ARG A 279 3.67 18.50 -20.41
CA ARG A 279 5.14 18.62 -20.50
C ARG A 279 5.73 19.58 -19.46
N LEU A 280 5.01 20.63 -19.07
CA LEU A 280 5.43 21.59 -18.04
C LEU A 280 5.22 21.07 -16.60
N ALA A 281 4.34 20.08 -16.39
CA ALA A 281 4.03 19.45 -15.11
C ALA A 281 4.90 18.22 -14.78
N LEU A 282 6.00 18.00 -15.51
CA LEU A 282 7.04 17.04 -15.15
C LEU A 282 8.02 17.72 -14.17
N THR A 283 7.59 17.94 -12.94
CA THR A 283 8.55 18.06 -11.84
C THR A 283 8.96 16.67 -11.43
N THR A 284 10.22 16.40 -11.68
CA THR A 284 10.90 15.11 -11.66
C THR A 284 11.04 14.57 -10.23
N SER A 285 11.03 13.24 -10.04
CA SER A 285 11.20 12.58 -8.73
C SER A 285 12.52 12.90 -8.06
N ASP A 286 12.52 13.58 -6.91
CA ASP A 286 13.76 13.93 -6.17
C ASP A 286 14.54 12.69 -5.68
N ILE A 287 13.83 11.59 -5.44
CA ILE A 287 14.37 10.33 -4.93
C ILE A 287 14.05 9.20 -5.92
N VAL A 288 15.03 8.37 -6.23
CA VAL A 288 14.85 7.12 -6.98
C VAL A 288 15.20 5.95 -6.07
N VAL A 289 14.24 5.09 -5.78
CA VAL A 289 14.44 3.89 -4.96
C VAL A 289 14.49 2.68 -5.87
N ILE A 290 15.60 1.96 -5.82
CA ILE A 290 15.90 0.84 -6.71
C ILE A 290 16.02 -0.42 -5.87
N PHE A 291 15.18 -1.40 -6.16
CA PHE A 291 15.11 -2.65 -5.42
C PHE A 291 15.68 -3.78 -6.26
N ASP A 292 16.51 -4.63 -5.63
CA ASP A 292 16.57 -6.02 -6.02
C ASP A 292 15.24 -6.74 -5.69
N PHE A 293 15.01 -7.92 -6.27
CA PHE A 293 13.76 -8.65 -6.13
C PHE A 293 13.87 -9.86 -5.21
N ASP A 294 14.65 -10.87 -5.62
CA ASP A 294 14.84 -12.10 -4.85
C ASP A 294 15.51 -11.79 -3.51
N LYS A 295 15.04 -12.40 -2.42
CA LYS A 295 15.52 -12.15 -1.04
C LYS A 295 15.59 -10.68 -0.62
N THR A 296 14.95 -9.78 -1.35
CA THR A 296 14.89 -8.34 -1.08
C THR A 296 13.44 -7.87 -1.01
N ILE A 297 12.68 -8.01 -2.09
CA ILE A 297 11.23 -7.79 -2.10
C ILE A 297 10.51 -9.05 -1.60
N ILE A 298 10.86 -10.21 -2.16
CA ILE A 298 10.36 -11.51 -1.69
C ILE A 298 11.36 -12.14 -0.73
N ASP A 299 10.90 -13.03 0.15
CA ASP A 299 11.76 -13.64 1.20
C ASP A 299 12.55 -14.85 0.72
N CYS A 300 12.38 -15.26 -0.54
CA CYS A 300 13.07 -16.40 -1.13
C CYS A 300 13.73 -16.03 -2.47
N ASP A 301 14.42 -17.00 -3.05
CA ASP A 301 14.90 -16.96 -4.41
C ASP A 301 13.83 -17.56 -5.33
N SER A 302 13.34 -16.78 -6.29
CA SER A 302 12.19 -17.16 -7.12
C SER A 302 12.46 -18.35 -8.03
N ASP A 303 13.68 -18.48 -8.56
CA ASP A 303 14.10 -19.63 -9.37
C ASP A 303 14.06 -20.92 -8.55
N ASN A 304 14.71 -20.93 -7.38
CA ASN A 304 14.70 -22.07 -6.47
C ASN A 304 13.28 -22.40 -5.99
N TRP A 305 12.48 -21.38 -5.66
CA TRP A 305 11.09 -21.55 -5.24
C TRP A 305 10.26 -22.31 -6.28
N VAL A 306 10.34 -21.91 -7.55
CA VAL A 306 9.63 -22.60 -8.64
C VAL A 306 10.11 -24.03 -8.82
N VAL A 307 11.42 -24.25 -8.79
CA VAL A 307 12.03 -25.58 -8.96
C VAL A 307 11.59 -26.53 -7.83
N ASP A 308 11.64 -26.07 -6.58
CA ASP A 308 11.32 -26.88 -5.42
C ASP A 308 9.82 -27.19 -5.33
N GLU A 309 8.96 -26.19 -5.53
CA GLU A 309 7.50 -26.35 -5.44
C GLU A 309 6.92 -27.20 -6.58
N LEU A 310 7.61 -27.29 -7.72
CA LEU A 310 7.26 -28.18 -8.82
C LEU A 310 7.96 -29.55 -8.74
N GLY A 311 8.71 -29.81 -7.66
CA GLY A 311 9.36 -31.10 -7.42
C GLY A 311 10.51 -31.41 -8.39
N ALA A 312 11.14 -30.39 -8.96
CA ALA A 312 12.17 -30.52 -9.99
C ALA A 312 13.61 -30.37 -9.46
N THR A 313 13.80 -30.34 -8.14
CA THR A 313 15.10 -30.14 -7.46
C THR A 313 16.15 -31.17 -7.88
N GLU A 314 15.77 -32.44 -8.06
CA GLU A 314 16.72 -33.48 -8.50
C GLU A 314 17.25 -33.21 -9.90
N LEU A 315 16.36 -32.89 -10.84
CA LEU A 315 16.72 -32.55 -12.22
C LEU A 315 17.56 -31.27 -12.27
N PHE A 316 17.19 -30.26 -11.49
CA PHE A 316 17.96 -29.02 -11.37
C PHE A 316 19.40 -29.30 -10.92
N ASN A 317 19.59 -30.08 -9.85
CA ASN A 317 20.91 -30.43 -9.33
C ASN A 317 21.76 -31.23 -10.33
N GLN A 318 21.13 -32.07 -11.16
CA GLN A 318 21.82 -32.81 -12.22
C GLN A 318 22.30 -31.88 -13.35
N LEU A 319 21.51 -30.86 -13.71
CA LEU A 319 21.81 -29.96 -14.81
C LEU A 319 22.69 -28.77 -14.42
N LEU A 320 22.65 -28.35 -13.15
CA LEU A 320 23.41 -27.22 -12.60
C LEU A 320 24.90 -27.19 -13.00
N PRO A 321 25.68 -28.29 -12.92
CA PRO A 321 27.09 -28.26 -13.29
C PRO A 321 27.35 -28.16 -14.80
N THR A 322 26.33 -28.26 -15.64
CA THR A 322 26.49 -28.43 -17.11
C THR A 322 26.31 -27.13 -17.90
N MET A 323 25.72 -26.08 -17.32
CA MET A 323 25.44 -24.83 -18.02
C MET A 323 25.30 -23.63 -17.07
N PRO A 324 25.44 -22.39 -17.57
CA PRO A 324 25.22 -21.18 -16.77
C PRO A 324 23.78 -21.08 -16.26
N TRP A 325 23.59 -20.40 -15.11
CA TRP A 325 22.30 -20.29 -14.41
C TRP A 325 21.11 -19.89 -15.29
N ASN A 326 21.24 -18.84 -16.11
CA ASN A 326 20.13 -18.39 -16.96
C ASN A 326 19.75 -19.44 -18.04
N SER A 327 20.75 -20.11 -18.62
CA SER A 327 20.52 -21.22 -19.57
C SER A 327 19.93 -22.44 -18.88
N LEU A 328 20.34 -22.70 -17.63
CA LEU A 328 19.77 -23.73 -16.78
C LEU A 328 18.29 -23.47 -16.52
N MET A 329 17.91 -22.26 -16.13
CA MET A 329 16.51 -21.93 -15.87
C MET A 329 15.65 -22.01 -17.13
N ASP A 330 16.11 -21.52 -18.30
CA ASP A 330 15.41 -21.71 -19.58
C ASP A 330 15.26 -23.20 -19.93
N ARG A 331 16.28 -24.02 -19.64
CA ARG A 331 16.23 -25.48 -19.83
C ARG A 331 15.23 -26.12 -18.87
N MET A 332 15.22 -25.73 -17.60
CA MET A 332 14.27 -26.23 -16.59
C MET A 332 12.83 -25.94 -16.99
N MET A 333 12.52 -24.72 -17.45
CA MET A 333 11.17 -24.39 -17.91
C MET A 333 10.71 -25.26 -19.09
N LYS A 334 11.63 -25.64 -20.00
CA LYS A 334 11.34 -26.58 -21.09
C LYS A 334 11.09 -28.00 -20.59
N GLU A 335 11.85 -28.46 -19.61
CA GLU A 335 11.68 -29.80 -19.03
C GLU A 335 10.40 -29.93 -18.20
N LEU A 336 10.07 -28.91 -17.41
CA LEU A 336 8.80 -28.86 -16.68
C LEU A 336 7.61 -28.94 -17.64
N HIS A 337 7.67 -28.19 -18.74
CA HIS A 337 6.65 -28.25 -19.78
C HIS A 337 6.59 -29.62 -20.47
N SER A 338 7.74 -30.26 -20.75
CA SER A 338 7.78 -31.60 -21.37
C SER A 338 7.14 -32.67 -20.48
N GLN A 339 7.14 -32.45 -19.16
CA GLN A 339 6.50 -33.28 -18.15
C GLN A 339 5.03 -32.91 -17.90
N GLY A 340 4.48 -31.92 -18.61
CA GLY A 340 3.07 -31.53 -18.56
C GLY A 340 2.75 -30.35 -17.63
N THR A 341 3.76 -29.70 -17.05
CA THR A 341 3.54 -28.47 -16.25
C THR A 341 3.09 -27.34 -17.18
N THR A 342 1.97 -26.70 -16.87
CA THR A 342 1.48 -25.56 -17.66
C THR A 342 2.03 -24.24 -17.14
N ILE A 343 1.85 -23.17 -17.91
CA ILE A 343 2.24 -21.82 -17.46
C ILE A 343 1.38 -21.36 -16.27
N GLU A 344 0.13 -21.79 -16.21
CA GLU A 344 -0.77 -21.53 -15.09
C GLU A 344 -0.31 -22.23 -13.81
N ASP A 345 0.27 -23.42 -13.90
CA ASP A 345 0.86 -24.13 -12.75
C ASP A 345 2.06 -23.33 -12.19
N ILE A 346 2.96 -22.85 -13.06
CA ILE A 346 4.09 -21.99 -12.67
C ILE A 346 3.57 -20.70 -12.04
N ALA A 347 2.56 -20.06 -12.64
CA ALA A 347 1.95 -18.86 -12.09
C ALA A 347 1.28 -19.11 -10.72
N ALA A 348 0.65 -20.27 -10.52
CA ALA A 348 0.05 -20.64 -9.25
C ALA A 348 1.10 -20.86 -8.14
N VAL A 349 2.28 -21.39 -8.48
CA VAL A 349 3.43 -21.49 -7.58
C VAL A 349 3.96 -20.12 -7.21
N LEU A 350 4.16 -19.24 -8.20
CA LEU A 350 4.67 -17.88 -8.00
C LEU A 350 3.74 -17.03 -7.13
N LYS A 351 2.41 -17.21 -7.24
CA LYS A 351 1.42 -16.54 -6.38
C LYS A 351 1.52 -16.93 -4.91
N ARG A 352 2.19 -18.05 -4.58
CA ARG A 352 2.43 -18.50 -3.20
C ARG A 352 3.79 -18.09 -2.66
N THR A 353 4.61 -17.39 -3.45
CA THR A 353 5.94 -16.91 -3.05
C THR A 353 5.83 -16.07 -1.75
N PRO A 354 6.68 -16.33 -0.74
CA PRO A 354 6.63 -15.61 0.52
C PRO A 354 7.11 -14.16 0.34
N ILE A 355 6.31 -13.21 0.81
CA ILE A 355 6.65 -11.79 0.89
C ILE A 355 6.26 -11.25 2.26
N HIS A 356 7.19 -10.56 2.93
CA HIS A 356 6.90 -9.96 4.23
C HIS A 356 5.88 -8.82 4.09
N LEU A 357 4.82 -8.80 4.89
CA LEU A 357 3.76 -7.78 4.82
C LEU A 357 4.29 -6.34 4.93
N GLN A 358 5.31 -6.13 5.77
CA GLN A 358 5.92 -4.81 5.93
C GLN A 358 6.70 -4.34 4.70
N ILE A 359 7.21 -5.26 3.87
CA ILE A 359 7.87 -4.90 2.60
C ILE A 359 6.80 -4.38 1.62
N ILE A 360 5.65 -5.05 1.52
CA ILE A 360 4.49 -4.56 0.75
C ILE A 360 4.08 -3.15 1.21
N GLU A 361 3.94 -2.96 2.52
CA GLU A 361 3.54 -1.66 3.07
C GLU A 361 4.62 -0.58 2.83
N ALA A 362 5.90 -0.93 2.92
CA ALA A 362 7.01 -0.02 2.64
C ALA A 362 7.01 0.44 1.18
N ILE A 363 6.85 -0.49 0.23
CA ILE A 363 6.78 -0.18 -1.21
C ILE A 363 5.59 0.73 -1.51
N LYS A 364 4.38 0.36 -1.02
CA LYS A 364 3.18 1.18 -1.22
C LYS A 364 3.31 2.56 -0.58
N SER A 365 3.91 2.65 0.60
CA SER A 365 4.14 3.93 1.29
C SER A 365 5.17 4.78 0.56
N ALA A 366 6.29 4.21 0.12
CA ALA A 366 7.31 4.91 -0.66
C ALA A 366 6.74 5.42 -2.00
N HIS A 367 5.94 4.60 -2.67
CA HIS A 367 5.24 4.98 -3.90
C HIS A 367 4.23 6.11 -3.64
N ALA A 368 3.42 6.01 -2.58
CA ALA A 368 2.45 7.04 -2.20
C ALA A 368 3.10 8.39 -1.85
N LEU A 369 4.31 8.39 -1.27
CA LEU A 369 5.10 9.61 -1.04
C LEU A 369 5.50 10.28 -2.36
N GLY A 370 5.56 9.51 -3.45
CA GLY A 370 5.72 10.00 -4.81
C GLY A 370 4.52 10.81 -5.34
N TYR A 371 3.38 10.90 -4.66
CA TYR A 371 2.23 11.69 -5.11
C TYR A 371 2.02 12.99 -4.31
N ALA A 372 3.05 13.47 -3.60
CA ALA A 372 2.94 14.67 -2.78
C ALA A 372 2.55 15.91 -3.64
N CYS A 373 1.30 16.36 -3.50
CA CYS A 373 0.84 17.63 -4.05
C CYS A 373 1.64 18.78 -3.42
N ILE A 374 2.54 19.38 -4.19
CA ILE A 374 3.09 20.69 -3.83
C ILE A 374 2.22 21.75 -4.48
N PHE A 375 1.54 22.56 -3.68
CA PHE A 375 0.93 23.79 -4.15
C PHE A 375 2.03 24.83 -4.40
N SER A 376 2.65 24.83 -5.58
CA SER A 376 3.58 25.88 -5.99
C SER A 376 2.87 26.89 -6.90
N PHE A 377 2.74 28.14 -6.45
CA PHE A 377 2.26 29.25 -7.29
C PHE A 377 3.36 29.62 -8.30
N ILE A 378 3.25 29.19 -9.56
CA ILE A 378 4.12 29.71 -10.64
C ILE A 378 3.53 31.00 -11.20
N PHE A 379 4.26 32.10 -11.06
CA PHE A 379 3.99 33.35 -11.77
C PHE A 379 4.61 33.27 -13.17
N VAL A 380 3.82 33.02 -14.21
CA VAL A 380 4.31 33.11 -15.60
C VAL A 380 4.19 34.56 -16.08
N TYR A 381 5.32 35.25 -16.24
CA TYR A 381 5.39 36.50 -17.00
C TYR A 381 5.48 36.13 -18.48
N MET A 382 4.43 36.41 -19.26
CA MET A 382 4.51 36.36 -20.72
C MET A 382 4.80 37.76 -21.26
N GLU A 383 6.02 38.00 -21.73
CA GLU A 383 6.30 39.10 -22.66
C GLU A 383 5.82 38.75 -24.07
N HIS A 384 5.27 39.77 -24.72
CA HIS A 384 4.52 39.76 -25.95
C HIS A 384 5.10 38.94 -27.12
N SER A 385 4.30 38.01 -27.68
CA SER A 385 4.25 37.86 -29.15
C SER A 385 2.97 37.16 -29.65
N SER A 386 2.07 37.99 -30.19
CA SER A 386 1.21 37.79 -31.37
C SER A 386 0.61 36.40 -31.68
N ALA A 387 -0.61 36.14 -31.19
CA ALA A 387 -1.83 36.02 -32.02
C ALA A 387 -3.03 35.43 -31.25
N CYS A 388 -4.18 36.08 -31.44
CA CYS A 388 -5.57 35.65 -31.21
C CYS A 388 -6.22 35.80 -29.81
N HIS A 389 -6.93 36.94 -29.73
CA HIS A 389 -8.22 37.21 -29.06
C HIS A 389 -8.34 37.00 -27.55
N VAL A 390 -8.07 38.10 -26.84
CA VAL A 390 -8.41 38.38 -25.44
C VAL A 390 -9.89 38.73 -25.33
N PHE A 391 -10.65 38.03 -24.47
CA PHE A 391 -11.80 38.65 -23.80
C PHE A 391 -11.28 39.36 -22.54
N SER A 392 -11.52 40.67 -22.49
CA SER A 392 -11.16 41.55 -21.37
C SER A 392 -12.21 41.42 -20.26
N LEU A 393 -11.79 40.95 -19.08
CA LEU A 393 -12.44 41.26 -17.81
C LEU A 393 -11.46 42.12 -17.01
N GLY A 394 -11.97 43.24 -16.51
CA GLY A 394 -11.18 44.37 -16.04
C GLY A 394 -10.36 44.12 -14.77
N ASN A 395 -9.22 44.82 -14.78
CA ASN A 395 -8.31 45.24 -13.71
C ASN A 395 -7.44 44.18 -13.01
N ASP A 396 -6.13 44.38 -13.25
CA ASP A 396 -4.91 43.84 -12.67
C ASP A 396 -4.54 42.37 -12.96
N LYS A 397 -3.67 42.29 -13.96
CA LYS A 397 -3.00 41.14 -14.57
C LYS A 397 -2.22 40.30 -13.54
N ILE A 398 -2.75 39.14 -13.16
CA ILE A 398 -2.03 37.87 -13.00
C ILE A 398 -3.01 36.77 -13.40
N LEU A 399 -2.77 36.11 -14.52
CA LEU A 399 -3.51 34.89 -14.89
C LEU A 399 -3.05 33.77 -13.95
N LYS A 400 -3.77 33.52 -12.86
CA LYS A 400 -3.54 32.35 -11.99
C LYS A 400 -3.99 31.08 -12.72
N VAL A 401 -3.15 30.56 -13.61
CA VAL A 401 -3.30 29.19 -14.10
C VAL A 401 -2.82 28.29 -12.97
N LEU A 402 -3.75 27.65 -12.28
CA LEU A 402 -3.44 26.58 -11.33
C LEU A 402 -3.02 25.35 -12.15
N VAL A 403 -1.75 25.28 -12.55
CA VAL A 403 -1.19 24.03 -13.05
C VAL A 403 -0.98 23.16 -11.82
N LEU A 404 -1.77 22.09 -11.69
CA LEU A 404 -1.53 21.05 -10.69
C LEU A 404 -0.22 20.36 -11.10
N ILE A 405 0.89 20.85 -10.57
CA ILE A 405 2.19 20.22 -10.77
C ILE A 405 2.25 19.07 -9.77
N LEU A 406 1.97 17.86 -10.25
CA LEU A 406 2.26 16.63 -9.53
C LEU A 406 3.78 16.53 -9.39
N SER A 407 4.31 16.92 -8.24
CA SER A 407 5.71 16.66 -7.96
C SER A 407 5.83 15.21 -7.55
N PHE A 408 6.33 14.41 -8.49
CA PHE A 408 6.80 13.10 -8.12
C PHE A 408 7.96 13.30 -7.13
N ARG A 409 7.93 12.61 -5.98
CA ARG A 409 9.01 12.70 -4.97
C ARG A 409 9.83 11.42 -4.88
N CYS A 410 9.20 10.28 -5.15
CA CYS A 410 9.82 8.97 -5.12
C CYS A 410 9.44 8.20 -6.39
N ASP A 411 10.44 7.86 -7.20
CA ASP A 411 10.31 6.93 -8.31
C ASP A 411 10.83 5.55 -7.87
N LEU A 412 10.03 4.50 -7.98
CA LEU A 412 10.44 3.14 -7.61
C LEU A 412 10.77 2.33 -8.86
N LYS A 413 11.91 1.61 -8.81
CA LYS A 413 12.37 0.75 -9.92
C LYS A 413 12.85 -0.60 -9.39
N ILE A 414 12.80 -1.62 -10.23
CA ILE A 414 13.39 -2.93 -9.95
C ILE A 414 14.59 -3.15 -10.86
N VAL A 415 15.68 -3.66 -10.28
CA VAL A 415 16.87 -4.15 -10.99
C VAL A 415 17.21 -5.52 -10.42
N SER A 416 16.85 -6.59 -11.13
CA SER A 416 16.90 -7.96 -10.60
C SER A 416 17.38 -8.97 -11.64
N ASP A 417 18.12 -9.98 -11.17
CA ASP A 417 18.59 -11.11 -11.98
C ASP A 417 17.55 -12.23 -12.16
N ALA A 418 16.31 -12.04 -11.68
CA ALA A 418 15.16 -12.94 -11.92
C ALA A 418 14.72 -12.88 -13.39
N ASN A 419 13.42 -12.88 -13.69
CA ASN A 419 12.91 -12.65 -15.04
C ASN A 419 11.55 -11.93 -15.04
N THR A 420 11.18 -11.32 -16.18
CA THR A 420 9.95 -10.52 -16.30
C THR A 420 8.70 -11.32 -15.94
N PHE A 421 8.56 -12.56 -16.42
CA PHE A 421 7.37 -13.37 -16.14
C PHE A 421 7.20 -13.65 -14.63
N PHE A 422 8.30 -13.96 -13.92
CA PHE A 422 8.26 -14.21 -12.47
C PHE A 422 7.91 -12.95 -11.70
N ILE A 423 8.62 -11.85 -11.98
CA ILE A 423 8.41 -10.57 -11.30
C ILE A 423 6.98 -10.08 -11.53
N ASP A 424 6.53 -10.00 -12.78
CA ASP A 424 5.20 -9.49 -13.13
C ASP A 424 4.10 -10.32 -12.46
N THR A 425 4.20 -11.65 -12.51
CA THR A 425 3.20 -12.55 -11.89
C THR A 425 3.07 -12.31 -10.38
N ILE A 426 4.19 -12.15 -9.68
CA ILE A 426 4.22 -11.92 -8.23
C ILE A 426 3.71 -10.52 -7.90
N LEU A 427 4.19 -9.49 -8.60
CA LEU A 427 3.80 -8.11 -8.36
C LEU A 427 2.32 -7.87 -8.63
N GLU A 428 1.79 -8.40 -9.74
CA GLU A 428 0.35 -8.33 -10.04
C GLU A 428 -0.49 -9.01 -8.96
N HIS A 429 -0.06 -10.19 -8.48
CA HIS A 429 -0.77 -10.91 -7.43
C HIS A 429 -0.89 -10.10 -6.13
N HIS A 430 0.17 -9.36 -5.77
CA HIS A 430 0.21 -8.54 -4.56
C HIS A 430 -0.25 -7.08 -4.77
N GLY A 431 -0.67 -6.71 -5.99
CA GLY A 431 -1.09 -5.36 -6.33
C GLY A 431 0.04 -4.34 -6.15
N LEU A 432 1.24 -4.70 -6.58
CA LEU A 432 2.45 -3.87 -6.52
C LEU A 432 2.95 -3.42 -7.91
N GLN A 433 2.40 -3.97 -9.00
CA GLN A 433 2.87 -3.68 -10.36
C GLN A 433 2.92 -2.16 -10.66
N GLU A 434 1.84 -1.45 -10.35
CA GLU A 434 1.72 0.00 -10.57
C GLU A 434 2.66 0.84 -9.69
N CYS A 435 3.29 0.24 -8.66
CA CYS A 435 4.21 0.97 -7.80
C CYS A 435 5.54 1.28 -8.48
N PHE A 436 5.91 0.50 -9.51
CA PHE A 436 7.22 0.56 -10.16
C PHE A 436 7.11 1.17 -11.56
N SER A 437 7.89 2.22 -11.82
CA SER A 437 7.92 2.86 -13.15
C SER A 437 8.76 2.09 -14.16
N GLU A 438 9.68 1.24 -13.69
CA GLU A 438 10.65 0.56 -14.51
C GLU A 438 11.12 -0.74 -13.85
N ILE A 439 11.16 -1.82 -14.63
CA ILE A 439 11.67 -3.13 -14.22
C ILE A 439 12.75 -3.53 -15.22
N ASN A 440 14.00 -3.58 -14.75
CA ASN A 440 15.13 -4.11 -15.49
C ASN A 440 15.44 -5.51 -14.98
N THR A 441 15.24 -6.51 -15.82
CA THR A 441 15.50 -7.92 -15.49
C THR A 441 15.79 -8.73 -16.75
N ASN A 442 16.05 -10.03 -16.60
CA ASN A 442 16.17 -10.94 -17.74
C ASN A 442 14.81 -11.09 -18.45
N PRO A 443 14.74 -11.00 -19.79
CA PRO A 443 13.51 -11.22 -20.52
C PRO A 443 12.96 -12.64 -20.33
N GLY A 444 11.69 -12.73 -19.93
CA GLY A 444 10.91 -13.97 -19.81
C GLY A 444 9.59 -13.85 -20.56
N PHE A 445 9.29 -14.79 -21.47
CA PHE A 445 8.00 -14.81 -22.18
C PHE A 445 7.53 -16.23 -22.49
N VAL A 446 6.22 -16.39 -22.65
CA VAL A 446 5.60 -17.66 -23.05
C VAL A 446 5.62 -17.76 -24.58
N ASP A 447 6.27 -18.79 -25.12
CA ASP A 447 6.29 -19.01 -26.56
C ASP A 447 4.98 -19.60 -27.10
N GLU A 448 4.87 -19.72 -28.43
CA GLU A 448 3.68 -20.26 -29.11
C GLU A 448 3.33 -21.70 -28.71
N GLN A 449 4.27 -22.44 -28.10
CA GLN A 449 4.05 -23.79 -27.60
C GLN A 449 3.64 -23.81 -26.11
N GLY A 450 3.47 -22.66 -25.47
CA GLY A 450 3.12 -22.55 -24.06
C GLY A 450 4.30 -22.76 -23.11
N ARG A 451 5.55 -22.68 -23.60
CA ARG A 451 6.75 -22.82 -22.77
C ARG A 451 7.22 -21.46 -22.30
N LEU A 452 7.54 -21.33 -21.02
CA LEU A 452 8.26 -20.16 -20.53
C LEU A 452 9.71 -20.20 -21.07
N ARG A 453 10.10 -19.11 -21.73
CA ARG A 453 11.44 -18.90 -22.28
C ARG A 453 12.12 -17.77 -21.53
N ILE A 454 13.36 -17.99 -21.11
CA ILE A 454 14.16 -17.04 -20.33
C ILE A 454 15.43 -16.73 -21.11
N PHE A 455 15.78 -15.46 -21.22
CA PHE A 455 16.96 -14.98 -21.94
C PHE A 455 17.77 -14.05 -21.04
N PRO A 456 19.10 -13.96 -21.20
CA PRO A 456 19.89 -13.07 -20.38
C PRO A 456 19.69 -11.61 -20.81
N HIS A 457 19.70 -10.70 -19.83
CA HIS A 457 19.62 -9.26 -20.09
C HIS A 457 20.82 -8.72 -20.90
N HIS A 458 22.01 -9.31 -20.68
CA HIS A 458 23.21 -9.06 -21.46
C HIS A 458 23.57 -10.31 -22.27
N ASP A 459 23.92 -10.11 -23.54
CA ASP A 459 24.48 -11.18 -24.36
C ASP A 459 25.96 -11.40 -23.99
N PHE A 460 26.17 -12.14 -22.90
CA PHE A 460 27.50 -12.48 -22.37
C PHE A 460 28.26 -13.47 -23.26
N THR A 461 27.63 -14.05 -24.29
CA THR A 461 28.32 -14.89 -25.27
C THR A 461 29.11 -14.06 -26.28
N LYS A 462 28.73 -12.80 -26.49
CA LYS A 462 29.42 -11.87 -27.40
C LYS A 462 30.51 -11.07 -26.71
N SER A 463 30.28 -10.63 -25.48
CA SER A 463 31.23 -9.81 -24.74
C SER A 463 30.93 -9.84 -23.24
N SER A 464 31.97 -9.97 -22.41
CA SER A 464 31.84 -9.72 -20.97
C SER A 464 31.69 -8.23 -20.68
N HIS A 465 30.90 -7.87 -19.68
CA HIS A 465 30.77 -6.48 -19.19
C HIS A 465 31.98 -5.99 -18.35
N GLY A 466 33.04 -6.79 -18.23
CA GLY A 466 34.32 -6.38 -17.62
C GLY A 466 34.31 -6.17 -16.11
N CYS A 467 33.27 -6.63 -15.40
CA CYS A 467 33.22 -6.56 -13.93
C CYS A 467 33.89 -7.78 -13.27
N GLY A 468 34.13 -7.67 -11.96
CA GLY A 468 34.70 -8.75 -11.16
C GLY A 468 33.77 -9.98 -11.04
N PRO A 469 34.28 -11.10 -10.50
CA PRO A 469 33.58 -12.39 -10.50
C PRO A 469 32.32 -12.44 -9.63
N SER A 470 32.11 -11.44 -8.76
CA SER A 470 30.88 -11.32 -7.96
C SER A 470 29.68 -10.81 -8.76
N CYS A 471 29.90 -10.30 -9.99
CA CYS A 471 28.85 -9.83 -10.87
C CYS A 471 28.42 -10.96 -11.82
N PRO A 472 27.13 -11.33 -11.85
CA PRO A 472 26.68 -12.43 -12.68
C PRO A 472 26.73 -12.06 -14.18
N PRO A 473 27.04 -13.02 -15.06
CA PRO A 473 27.26 -12.74 -16.48
C PRO A 473 25.97 -12.37 -17.22
N ASN A 474 24.81 -12.86 -16.77
CA ASN A 474 23.52 -12.62 -17.45
C ASN A 474 23.05 -11.17 -17.35
N MET A 475 23.39 -10.45 -16.28
CA MET A 475 22.93 -9.09 -16.04
C MET A 475 23.84 -8.38 -15.04
N CYS A 476 24.40 -7.25 -15.45
CA CYS A 476 25.20 -6.42 -14.55
C CYS A 476 24.33 -5.29 -14.00
N LYS A 477 23.85 -5.46 -12.77
CA LYS A 477 23.04 -4.44 -12.09
C LYS A 477 23.74 -3.08 -12.05
N GLY A 478 25.07 -3.04 -11.90
CA GLY A 478 25.84 -1.79 -11.93
C GLY A 478 25.78 -1.02 -13.26
N ILE A 479 25.78 -1.73 -14.41
CA ILE A 479 25.60 -1.07 -15.72
C ILE A 479 24.18 -0.54 -15.87
N VAL A 480 23.18 -1.26 -15.34
CA VAL A 480 21.80 -0.79 -15.32
C VAL A 480 21.68 0.49 -14.47
N ILE A 481 22.32 0.55 -13.31
CA ILE A 481 22.39 1.77 -12.49
C ILE A 481 23.02 2.93 -13.26
N GLU A 482 24.12 2.72 -13.99
CA GLU A 482 24.74 3.76 -14.81
C GLU A 482 23.80 4.26 -15.91
N LYS A 483 23.01 3.38 -16.54
CA LYS A 483 21.99 3.76 -17.54
C LYS A 483 20.87 4.59 -16.91
N ILE A 484 20.39 4.19 -15.73
CA ILE A 484 19.38 4.95 -14.96
C ILE A 484 19.96 6.32 -14.58
N GLN A 485 21.19 6.39 -14.07
CA GLN A 485 21.84 7.67 -13.77
C GLN A 485 21.96 8.57 -15.01
N ALA A 486 22.28 7.99 -16.17
CA ALA A 486 22.38 8.73 -17.42
C ALA A 486 21.03 9.26 -17.91
N SER A 487 19.93 8.51 -17.74
CA SER A 487 18.59 9.00 -18.07
C SER A 487 18.14 10.12 -17.12
N LEU A 488 18.47 10.01 -15.83
CA LEU A 488 18.18 11.04 -14.82
C LEU A 488 19.03 12.31 -15.00
N SER A 489 20.25 12.20 -15.53
CA SER A 489 21.15 13.34 -15.73
C SER A 489 20.73 14.28 -16.88
N MET A 490 19.74 13.87 -17.69
CA MET A 490 19.12 14.73 -18.70
C MET A 490 18.13 15.73 -18.07
N GLU A 491 17.87 15.63 -16.77
CA GLU A 491 17.01 16.52 -15.99
C GLU A 491 17.86 17.58 -15.25
N ASP A 492 17.38 18.82 -15.17
CA ASP A 492 18.12 19.97 -14.58
C ASP A 492 18.39 19.85 -13.05
N GLN A 493 18.00 18.75 -12.40
CA GLN A 493 18.09 18.55 -10.95
C GLN A 493 18.72 17.18 -10.61
N LYS A 494 19.76 17.19 -9.77
CA LYS A 494 20.40 15.96 -9.27
C LYS A 494 19.40 15.16 -8.42
N LYS A 495 19.19 13.88 -8.77
CA LYS A 495 18.34 12.95 -8.01
C LYS A 495 19.14 12.15 -6.98
N THR A 496 18.52 11.82 -5.86
CA THR A 496 19.10 10.98 -4.81
C THR A 496 18.71 9.52 -5.04
N ILE A 497 19.67 8.60 -5.12
CA ILE A 497 19.39 7.17 -5.32
C ILE A 497 19.47 6.42 -3.99
N ILE A 498 18.49 5.55 -3.74
CA ILE A 498 18.50 4.55 -2.68
C ILE A 498 18.49 3.16 -3.33
N TYR A 499 19.54 2.36 -3.15
CA TYR A 499 19.61 1.00 -3.68
C TYR A 499 19.47 -0.05 -2.57
N LEU A 500 18.63 -1.05 -2.76
CA LEU A 500 18.39 -2.15 -1.81
C LEU A 500 18.71 -3.50 -2.46
N GLY A 501 19.38 -4.39 -1.73
CA GLY A 501 19.69 -5.73 -2.22
C GLY A 501 20.34 -6.63 -1.15
N ASP A 502 20.49 -7.92 -1.44
CA ASP A 502 21.03 -8.93 -0.51
C ASP A 502 22.24 -9.71 -1.06
N GLY A 503 22.31 -9.92 -2.38
CA GLY A 503 23.19 -10.89 -3.02
C GLY A 503 24.56 -10.36 -3.47
N LEU A 504 25.40 -11.26 -4.00
CA LEU A 504 26.73 -10.89 -4.52
C LEU A 504 26.64 -9.90 -5.69
N GLY A 505 25.61 -10.04 -6.55
CA GLY A 505 25.35 -9.17 -7.70
C GLY A 505 25.03 -7.72 -7.31
N ASP A 506 24.55 -7.51 -6.10
CA ASP A 506 24.16 -6.21 -5.55
C ASP A 506 25.34 -5.36 -5.09
N PHE A 507 26.54 -5.95 -4.98
CA PHE A 507 27.74 -5.20 -4.64
C PHE A 507 28.14 -4.22 -5.75
N CYS A 508 27.98 -4.60 -7.04
CA CYS A 508 28.39 -3.77 -8.17
C CYS A 508 27.65 -2.42 -8.22
N PRO A 509 26.31 -2.36 -8.08
CA PRO A 509 25.55 -1.13 -7.86
C PRO A 509 26.15 -0.18 -6.82
N THR A 510 26.60 -0.70 -5.66
CA THR A 510 27.13 0.14 -4.57
C THR A 510 28.37 0.94 -4.95
N LEU A 511 29.15 0.45 -5.93
CA LEU A 511 30.35 1.11 -6.44
C LEU A 511 30.03 2.23 -7.44
N LYS A 512 28.80 2.26 -7.97
CA LYS A 512 28.33 3.24 -8.96
C LYS A 512 27.64 4.44 -8.31
N LEU A 513 27.20 4.27 -7.07
CA LEU A 513 26.55 5.33 -6.30
C LEU A 513 27.57 6.32 -5.71
N GLY A 514 27.19 7.59 -5.70
CA GLY A 514 28.05 8.71 -5.33
C GLY A 514 27.78 9.28 -3.95
N ASP A 515 28.47 10.38 -3.65
CA ASP A 515 28.23 11.16 -2.44
C ASP A 515 26.81 11.78 -2.52
N GLY A 516 25.99 11.45 -1.52
CA GLY A 516 24.57 11.83 -1.42
C GLY A 516 23.60 10.67 -1.63
N ASP A 517 24.06 9.54 -2.18
CA ASP A 517 23.23 8.34 -2.39
C ASP A 517 23.27 7.40 -1.17
N TYR A 518 22.38 6.41 -1.18
CA TYR A 518 22.17 5.46 -0.10
C TYR A 518 22.15 4.01 -0.60
N VAL A 519 22.71 3.11 0.21
CA VAL A 519 22.62 1.65 0.02
C VAL A 519 21.99 1.04 1.27
N MET A 520 21.02 0.16 1.09
CA MET A 520 20.42 -0.64 2.13
C MET A 520 20.67 -2.13 1.92
N PRO A 521 21.83 -2.65 2.37
CA PRO A 521 22.13 -4.06 2.24
C PRO A 521 21.34 -4.90 3.25
N ARG A 522 20.83 -6.06 2.82
CA ARG A 522 20.31 -7.05 3.76
C ARG A 522 21.46 -7.58 4.60
N LYS A 523 21.39 -7.35 5.90
CA LYS A 523 22.43 -7.75 6.86
C LYS A 523 22.50 -9.27 6.93
N ASP A 524 23.70 -9.80 7.08
CA ASP A 524 23.99 -11.24 7.19
C ASP A 524 23.75 -12.02 5.87
N PHE A 525 23.56 -11.31 4.76
CA PHE A 525 23.55 -11.84 3.40
C PHE A 525 24.84 -11.46 2.65
N PRO A 526 25.16 -12.11 1.51
CA PRO A 526 26.47 -11.96 0.86
C PRO A 526 26.89 -10.52 0.52
N VAL A 527 25.96 -9.63 0.18
CA VAL A 527 26.27 -8.22 -0.11
C VAL A 527 26.85 -7.50 1.12
N TRP A 528 26.35 -7.82 2.31
CA TRP A 528 26.77 -7.21 3.57
C TRP A 528 28.25 -7.48 3.84
N ASP A 529 28.67 -8.73 3.67
CA ASP A 529 30.06 -9.14 3.84
C ASP A 529 31.00 -8.44 2.86
N LEU A 530 30.60 -8.31 1.59
CA LEU A 530 31.38 -7.60 0.57
C LEU A 530 31.51 -6.11 0.90
N ILE A 531 30.42 -5.49 1.33
CA ILE A 531 30.38 -4.10 1.77
C ILE A 531 31.30 -3.88 2.96
N CYS A 532 31.25 -4.73 3.97
CA CYS A 532 32.10 -4.62 5.16
C CYS A 532 33.59 -4.77 4.79
N LYS A 533 33.93 -5.73 3.92
CA LYS A 533 35.32 -5.95 3.47
C LYS A 533 35.86 -4.81 2.61
N ASN A 534 35.00 -4.10 1.89
CA ASN A 534 35.38 -3.10 0.90
C ASN A 534 34.81 -1.70 1.20
N ARG A 535 34.57 -1.39 2.48
CA ARG A 535 33.83 -0.19 2.91
C ARG A 535 34.40 1.12 2.35
N SER A 536 35.72 1.21 2.21
CA SER A 536 36.41 2.40 1.69
C SER A 536 36.14 2.69 0.20
N LEU A 537 35.65 1.70 -0.56
CA LEU A 537 35.30 1.86 -1.98
C LEU A 537 33.88 2.42 -2.18
N ILE A 538 33.04 2.37 -1.15
CA ILE A 538 31.62 2.75 -1.24
C ILE A 538 31.45 4.19 -0.75
N LYS A 539 31.06 5.07 -1.67
CA LYS A 539 30.80 6.49 -1.38
C LYS A 539 29.43 6.72 -0.76
N ALA A 540 28.44 5.94 -1.17
CA ALA A 540 27.09 6.03 -0.62
C ALA A 540 27.03 5.74 0.89
N GLN A 541 26.05 6.36 1.56
CA GLN A 541 25.74 6.05 2.95
C GLN A 541 25.10 4.66 3.05
N ILE A 542 25.38 3.93 4.13
CA ILE A 542 24.95 2.54 4.27
C ILE A 542 24.02 2.42 5.48
N TYR A 543 22.87 1.77 5.26
CA TYR A 543 21.86 1.51 6.29
C TYR A 543 21.34 0.08 6.14
N GLU A 544 21.82 -0.83 6.98
CA GLU A 544 21.45 -2.23 6.91
C GLU A 544 20.05 -2.53 7.46
N TRP A 545 19.49 -3.67 7.03
CA TRP A 545 18.21 -4.20 7.51
C TRP A 545 18.27 -5.73 7.61
N ARG A 546 17.54 -6.34 8.54
CA ARG A 546 17.51 -7.81 8.74
C ARG A 546 16.23 -8.47 8.26
N ASP A 547 15.10 -7.82 8.52
CA ASP A 547 13.75 -8.33 8.28
C ASP A 547 12.85 -7.25 7.69
N GLY A 548 11.59 -7.59 7.40
CA GLY A 548 10.66 -6.64 6.79
C GLY A 548 10.29 -5.44 7.67
N GLU A 549 10.32 -5.56 9.00
CA GLU A 549 10.07 -4.43 9.91
C GLU A 549 11.22 -3.41 9.82
N GLU A 550 12.46 -3.89 9.86
CA GLU A 550 13.64 -3.06 9.68
C GLU A 550 13.71 -2.46 8.28
N PHE A 551 13.42 -3.25 7.23
CA PHE A 551 13.32 -2.78 5.86
C PHE A 551 12.41 -1.56 5.75
N LYS A 552 11.17 -1.68 6.25
CA LYS A 552 10.17 -0.61 6.21
C LYS A 552 10.63 0.61 7.01
N SER A 553 11.05 0.39 8.25
CA SER A 553 11.46 1.46 9.16
C SER A 553 12.64 2.26 8.61
N VAL A 554 13.68 1.57 8.12
CA VAL A 554 14.87 2.20 7.57
C VAL A 554 14.54 2.94 6.28
N LEU A 555 13.83 2.31 5.33
CA LEU A 555 13.50 2.91 4.04
C LEU A 555 12.68 4.18 4.20
N LEU A 556 11.57 4.11 4.93
CA LEU A 556 10.68 5.26 5.10
C LEU A 556 11.34 6.39 5.90
N ARG A 557 12.18 6.05 6.88
CA ARG A 557 12.96 7.06 7.63
C ARG A 557 13.99 7.75 6.73
N LEU A 558 14.65 7.01 5.83
CA LEU A 558 15.60 7.59 4.87
C LEU A 558 14.91 8.53 3.90
N ILE A 559 13.81 8.07 3.28
CA ILE A 559 12.98 8.90 2.39
C ILE A 559 12.55 10.19 3.12
N SER A 560 11.96 10.06 4.32
CA SER A 560 11.51 11.21 5.12
C SER A 560 12.66 12.18 5.43
N ARG A 561 13.85 11.65 5.77
CA ARG A 561 15.04 12.45 6.05
C ARG A 561 15.52 13.21 4.82
N ILE A 562 15.56 12.57 3.66
CA ILE A 562 15.98 13.21 2.40
C ILE A 562 15.01 14.34 2.05
N ILE A 563 13.70 14.07 2.12
CA ILE A 563 12.65 15.08 1.89
C ILE A 563 12.80 16.28 2.85
N SER A 564 13.09 16.03 4.12
CA SER A 564 13.26 17.10 5.12
C SER A 564 14.51 17.94 4.90
N ILE A 565 15.60 17.36 4.40
CA ILE A 565 16.85 18.08 4.12
C ILE A 565 16.66 19.02 2.93
N ASP A 566 15.99 18.57 1.88
CA ASP A 566 15.68 19.41 0.71
C ASP A 566 14.73 20.56 1.04
N GLY A 567 13.78 20.36 1.96
CA GLY A 567 12.90 21.43 2.47
C GLY A 567 13.63 22.53 3.26
N ASN A 568 14.63 22.17 4.07
CA ASN A 568 15.37 23.10 4.92
C ASN A 568 16.41 23.96 4.17
N ASN A 569 16.77 23.61 2.93
CA ASN A 569 17.59 24.49 2.09
C ASN A 569 16.83 25.75 1.61
N THR A 570 15.53 25.87 1.89
CA THR A 570 14.74 27.09 1.64
C THR A 570 14.39 27.90 2.89
N ASN A 571 14.72 27.45 4.11
CA ASN A 571 14.59 28.26 5.33
C ASN A 571 15.60 27.83 6.39
N ALA A 572 16.57 28.71 6.66
CA ALA A 572 17.60 28.52 7.66
C ALA A 572 17.05 28.44 9.10
N ASN A 573 17.70 27.59 9.91
CA ASN A 573 17.67 27.48 11.37
C ASN A 573 16.36 27.03 12.06
N ILE A 574 16.30 25.75 12.46
CA ILE A 574 16.07 25.33 13.86
C ILE A 574 16.89 24.06 14.12
N GLY A 575 17.69 24.06 15.19
CA GLY A 575 18.61 22.99 15.55
C GLY A 575 18.04 21.91 16.49
N GLN A 576 18.86 20.85 16.60
CA GLN A 576 18.92 19.80 17.64
C GLN A 576 17.68 18.91 17.83
N LEU A 577 17.83 17.61 17.50
CA LEU A 577 17.60 16.50 18.43
C LEU A 577 18.12 15.14 17.87
N TYR A 578 18.94 14.49 18.70
CA TYR A 578 19.47 13.10 18.73
C TYR A 578 20.40 12.57 17.61
N SER A 579 21.69 12.88 17.76
CA SER A 579 22.79 11.94 17.43
C SER A 579 22.80 10.81 18.47
N VAL A 580 22.75 9.56 18.03
CA VAL A 580 23.19 8.43 18.87
C VAL A 580 24.65 8.16 18.50
N ASP A 581 25.55 8.74 19.29
CA ASP A 581 26.97 8.44 19.23
C ASP A 581 27.19 6.97 19.60
N CYS A 582 27.60 6.15 18.64
CA CYS A 582 28.07 4.81 18.90
C CYS A 582 29.46 4.88 19.58
N LYS A 583 29.47 4.94 20.91
CA LYS A 583 30.70 4.75 21.71
C LYS A 583 31.05 3.27 21.72
N LEU A 584 32.03 2.88 20.91
CA LEU A 584 32.68 1.58 21.00
C LEU A 584 33.59 1.58 22.26
N ASN A 585 33.11 1.00 23.36
CA ASN A 585 33.98 0.72 24.51
C ASN A 585 34.88 -0.47 24.19
N THR A 586 36.16 -0.17 24.02
CA THR A 586 37.25 -1.15 23.98
C THR A 586 37.45 -1.70 25.38
N MET A 587 37.10 -2.96 25.62
CA MET A 587 37.65 -3.73 26.74
C MET A 587 38.28 -5.00 26.18
N ALA A 588 39.60 -5.06 26.25
CA ALA A 588 40.38 -6.26 26.04
C ALA A 588 40.50 -7.06 27.34
N LEU A 589 40.63 -8.39 27.19
CA LEU A 589 41.31 -9.42 28.03
C LEU A 589 40.43 -10.67 28.24
N PRO A 590 41.00 -11.87 28.51
CA PRO A 590 42.01 -12.60 27.74
C PRO A 590 41.57 -14.06 27.46
N ALA A 591 42.34 -14.74 26.60
CA ALA A 591 42.14 -16.13 26.21
C ALA A 591 42.14 -17.13 27.38
N THR A 592 41.19 -18.09 27.38
CA THR A 592 41.41 -19.45 27.91
C THR A 592 40.56 -20.49 27.15
N THR A 593 41.30 -21.44 26.58
CA THR A 593 41.04 -22.83 26.15
C THR A 593 39.71 -23.54 26.47
N GLY A 594 39.20 -24.29 25.46
CA GLY A 594 38.49 -25.55 25.69
C GLY A 594 37.42 -25.90 24.63
N HIS A 595 37.79 -26.76 23.66
CA HIS A 595 37.04 -27.81 22.92
C HIS A 595 35.49 -27.73 22.84
N GLU A 596 34.81 -27.95 21.71
CA GLU A 596 34.89 -29.10 20.79
C GLU A 596 34.42 -28.76 19.36
N ALA A 597 34.97 -29.49 18.39
CA ALA A 597 34.75 -29.34 16.96
C ALA A 597 33.60 -30.23 16.44
N PHE A 598 32.86 -29.73 15.44
CA PHE A 598 32.07 -30.51 14.49
C PHE A 598 32.47 -30.10 13.04
N PRO A 599 32.27 -30.98 12.04
CA PRO A 599 33.27 -31.22 10.98
C PRO A 599 33.26 -30.20 9.84
N GLN A 600 34.44 -30.00 9.27
CA GLN A 600 34.68 -29.30 8.02
C GLN A 600 34.01 -30.00 6.84
N ALA A 601 33.24 -29.25 6.05
CA ALA A 601 32.87 -29.64 4.69
C ALA A 601 34.09 -29.52 3.76
N LEU A 602 34.28 -30.54 2.93
CA LEU A 602 35.37 -30.69 1.97
C LEU A 602 35.37 -29.57 0.90
N PRO A 603 36.55 -29.14 0.41
CA PRO A 603 36.66 -28.14 -0.64
C PRO A 603 36.33 -28.74 -2.01
N VAL A 604 35.46 -28.07 -2.77
CA VAL A 604 35.26 -28.37 -4.20
C VAL A 604 36.46 -27.80 -4.96
N LEU A 605 37.16 -28.67 -5.69
CA LEU A 605 38.21 -28.29 -6.65
C LEU A 605 37.60 -27.58 -7.86
N HIS A 606 38.38 -26.62 -8.36
CA HIS A 606 38.20 -25.75 -9.54
C HIS A 606 37.37 -26.26 -10.71
#